data_AF-A0A930PRB2-F1
#
_entry.id   AF-A0A930PRB2-F1
#
_cell.length_a   1.000
_cell.length_b   1.000
_cell.length_c   1.000
_cell.angle_alpha   90.00
_cell.angle_beta   90.00
_cell.angle_gamma   90.00
#
_symmetry.space_group_name_H-M   'P 1'
#
loop_
_entity.id
_entity.type
_entity.pdbx_description
1 polymer ?
#
loop_
_entity_poly.entity_id
_entity_poly.type
_entity_poly.pdbx_seq_one_letter_code
_entity_poly.pdbx_strand_id
1 'polypeptide(L)'
;AEELSASLESAGLQVMLDDRPKTSPGVKFGDAELLGVPTILVIGRGFKDGVLELKDRRSGEAREVSVENAVAEVIAEVKGA
;
A
#
# COMPACT_ATOMS: atom_id res chain seq x y z
N ALA A 1 -9.96 -2.31 3.04
CA ALA A 1 -8.66 -2.99 2.83
C ALA A 1 -8.82 -4.12 1.82
N GLU A 2 -9.68 -5.10 2.09
CA GLU A 2 -10.01 -6.20 1.16
C GLU A 2 -10.46 -5.71 -0.22
N GLU A 3 -11.36 -4.72 -0.28
CA GLU A 3 -11.83 -4.14 -1.56
C GLU A 3 -10.71 -3.52 -2.40
N LEU A 4 -9.76 -2.82 -1.75
CA LEU A 4 -8.58 -2.28 -2.41
C LEU A 4 -7.67 -3.41 -2.91
N SER A 5 -7.46 -4.46 -2.11
CA SER A 5 -6.68 -5.64 -2.52
C SER A 5 -7.29 -6.28 -3.76
N ALA A 6 -8.59 -6.58 -3.73
CA ALA A 6 -9.31 -7.20 -4.84
C ALA A 6 -9.28 -6.35 -6.12
N SER A 7 -9.39 -5.03 -5.98
CA SER A 7 -9.33 -4.10 -7.13
C SER A 7 -7.94 -4.08 -7.77
N LEU A 8 -6.88 -4.07 -6.97
CA LEU A 8 -5.49 -4.10 -7.44
C LEU A 8 -5.14 -5.46 -8.06
N GLU A 9 -5.60 -6.56 -7.46
CA GLU A 9 -5.48 -7.91 -8.02
C GLU A 9 -6.19 -8.04 -9.36
N SER A 10 -7.41 -7.48 -9.47
CA SER A 10 -8.17 -7.43 -10.73
C SER A 10 -7.47 -6.60 -11.81
N ALA A 11 -6.64 -5.63 -11.42
CA ALA A 11 -5.77 -4.87 -12.33
C ALA A 11 -4.48 -5.61 -12.72
N GLY A 12 -4.32 -6.86 -12.27
CA GLY A 12 -3.19 -7.74 -12.58
C GLY A 12 -1.97 -7.56 -11.69
N LEU A 13 -2.11 -6.92 -10.52
CA LEU A 13 -1.04 -6.81 -9.53
C LEU A 13 -1.07 -7.99 -8.56
N GLN A 14 0.10 -8.42 -8.08
CA GLN A 14 0.18 -9.33 -6.96
C GLN A 14 0.15 -8.53 -5.66
N VAL A 15 -0.88 -8.75 -4.84
CA VAL A 15 -1.09 -7.99 -3.59
C VAL A 15 -0.89 -8.90 -2.39
N MET A 16 -0.22 -8.37 -1.36
CA MET A 16 -0.12 -8.99 -0.05
C MET A 16 -0.80 -8.08 0.97
N LEU A 17 -1.95 -8.51 1.48
CA LEU A 17 -2.67 -7.81 2.54
C LEU A 17 -2.15 -8.26 3.91
N ASP A 18 -1.54 -7.35 4.67
CA ASP A 18 -1.13 -7.60 6.05
C ASP A 18 -2.16 -7.02 7.05
N ASP A 19 -3.17 -7.82 7.37
CA ASP A 19 -4.24 -7.51 8.32
C ASP A 19 -4.02 -8.17 9.70
N ARG A 20 -2.82 -8.71 9.97
CA ARG A 20 -2.50 -9.45 11.20
C ARG A 20 -2.89 -8.62 12.45
N PRO A 21 -3.75 -9.15 13.34
CA PRO A 21 -4.16 -8.45 14.54
C PRO A 21 -3.02 -8.40 15.56
N LYS A 22 -2.95 -7.33 16.36
CA LYS A 22 -1.95 -7.12 17.42
C LYS A 22 -0.49 -7.03 16.93
N THR A 23 -0.25 -6.94 15.63
CA THR A 23 1.07 -6.66 15.05
C THR A 23 1.24 -5.16 14.85
N SER A 24 2.34 -4.59 15.36
CA SER A 24 2.61 -3.15 15.22
C SER A 24 2.97 -2.78 13.78
N PRO A 25 2.68 -1.54 13.33
CA PRO A 25 3.05 -1.09 11.98
C PRO A 25 4.54 -1.28 11.65
N GLY A 26 5.42 -1.04 12.62
CA GLY A 26 6.87 -1.21 12.44
C GLY A 26 7.27 -2.65 12.11
N VAL A 27 6.61 -3.65 12.70
CA VAL A 27 6.85 -5.08 12.36
C VAL A 27 6.36 -5.37 10.95
N LYS A 28 5.18 -4.86 10.56
CA LYS A 28 4.64 -5.03 9.20
C LYS A 28 5.57 -4.41 8.14
N PHE A 29 6.11 -3.23 8.40
CA PHE A 29 7.07 -2.59 7.51
C PHE A 29 8.39 -3.34 7.42
N GLY A 30 8.87 -3.89 8.54
CA GLY A 30 10.05 -4.75 8.56
C GLY A 30 9.85 -6.01 7.70
N ASP A 31 8.71 -6.67 7.83
CA ASP A 31 8.39 -7.85 7.01
C ASP A 31 8.27 -7.50 5.51
N ALA A 32 7.62 -6.39 5.18
CA ALA A 32 7.51 -5.92 3.80
C ALA A 32 8.89 -5.58 3.19
N GLU A 33 9.78 -4.97 3.97
CA GLU A 33 11.16 -4.69 3.57
C GLU A 33 11.96 -5.98 3.32
N LEU A 34 11.87 -6.95 4.24
CA LEU A 34 12.54 -8.25 4.14
C LEU A 34 12.06 -9.07 2.93
N LEU A 35 10.76 -9.03 2.63
CA LEU A 35 10.16 -9.67 1.47
C LEU A 35 10.44 -8.92 0.16
N GLY A 36 10.95 -7.69 0.27
CA GLY A 36 11.30 -6.86 -0.86
C GLY A 36 10.10 -6.28 -1.62
N VAL A 37 9.01 -6.00 -0.92
CA VAL A 37 7.80 -5.40 -1.50
C VAL A 37 8.13 -4.03 -2.10
N PRO A 38 7.97 -3.81 -3.42
CA PRO A 38 8.42 -2.58 -4.07
C PRO A 38 7.58 -1.36 -3.69
N THR A 39 6.28 -1.55 -3.52
CA THR A 39 5.30 -0.48 -3.25
C THR A 39 4.43 -0.87 -2.07
N ILE A 40 4.33 0.00 -1.07
CA ILE A 40 3.58 -0.25 0.16
C ILE A 40 2.47 0.81 0.28
N LEU A 41 1.21 0.37 0.29
CA LEU A 41 0.05 1.21 0.57
C LEU A 41 -0.38 1.02 2.04
N VAL A 42 -0.43 2.10 2.80
CA VAL A 42 -0.76 2.08 4.23
C VAL A 42 -2.14 2.68 4.46
N ILE A 43 -3.03 1.86 5.04
CA ILE A 43 -4.34 2.30 5.55
C ILE A 43 -4.18 2.62 7.03
N GLY A 44 -3.82 3.87 7.31
CA GLY A 44 -3.51 4.38 8.64
C GLY A 44 -4.62 5.24 9.25
N ARG A 45 -4.20 6.20 10.09
CA ARG A 45 -5.13 7.12 10.79
C ARG A 45 -5.83 8.10 9.83
N GLY A 46 -5.14 8.53 8.77
CA GLY A 46 -5.66 9.45 7.76
C GLY A 46 -6.82 8.88 6.92
N PHE A 47 -7.12 7.58 7.04
CA PHE A 47 -8.25 6.99 6.34
C PHE A 47 -9.59 7.67 6.71
N LYS A 48 -9.72 8.18 7.93
CA LYS A 48 -10.91 8.93 8.36
C LYS A 48 -11.10 10.24 7.60
N ASP A 49 -10.01 10.79 7.09
CA ASP A 49 -9.96 12.02 6.30
C ASP A 49 -9.89 11.71 4.79
N GLY A 50 -10.09 10.44 4.40
CA GLY A 50 -10.11 10.02 3.00
C GLY A 50 -8.73 9.90 2.35
N VAL A 51 -7.64 9.82 3.15
CA VAL A 51 -6.27 9.72 2.64
C VAL A 51 -5.57 8.42 3.07
N LEU A 52 -4.70 7.93 2.20
CA LEU A 52 -3.81 6.77 2.39
C LEU A 52 -2.37 7.20 2.15
N GLU A 53 -1.40 6.46 2.66
CA GLU A 53 0.03 6.72 2.40
C GLU A 53 0.56 5.68 1.39
N LEU A 54 1.10 6.16 0.27
CA LEU A 54 1.77 5.34 -0.74
C LEU A 54 3.28 5.52 -0.59
N LYS A 55 4.00 4.43 -0.33
CA LYS A 55 5.44 4.42 -0.12
C LYS A 55 6.15 3.63 -1.22
N ASP A 56 7.18 4.23 -1.80
CA ASP A 56 8.14 3.55 -2.66
C ASP A 56 9.32 3.06 -1.80
N ARG A 57 9.57 1.75 -1.84
CA ARG A 57 10.68 1.15 -1.12
C ARG A 57 12.04 1.60 -1.65
N ARG A 58 12.18 1.76 -2.97
CA ARG A 58 13.46 2.05 -3.63
C ARG A 58 13.97 3.45 -3.28
N SER A 59 13.12 4.46 -3.38
CA SER A 59 13.45 5.83 -3.00
C SER A 59 13.32 6.10 -1.50
N GLY A 60 12.44 5.35 -0.82
CA GLY A 60 12.07 5.60 0.57
C GLY A 60 11.04 6.73 0.73
N GLU A 61 10.60 7.35 -0.37
CA GLU A 61 9.61 8.42 -0.35
C GLU A 61 8.21 7.89 -0.03
N ALA A 62 7.42 8.71 0.65
CA ALA A 62 6.02 8.45 0.92
C ALA A 62 5.20 9.70 0.55
N ARG A 63 4.07 9.48 -0.13
CA ARG A 63 3.11 10.53 -0.48
C ARG A 63 1.71 10.14 -0.06
N GLU A 64 0.90 11.14 0.28
CA GLU A 64 -0.53 10.93 0.52
C GLU A 64 -1.28 10.80 -0.81
N VAL A 65 -2.21 9.86 -0.86
CA VAL A 65 -3.12 9.66 -1.98
C VAL A 65 -4.55 9.57 -1.45
N SER A 66 -5.53 10.07 -2.22
CA SER A 66 -6.93 9.93 -1.82
C SER A 66 -7.37 8.47 -1.96
N VAL A 67 -8.29 8.03 -1.09
CA VAL A 67 -8.88 6.69 -1.16
C VAL A 67 -9.52 6.44 -2.53
N GLU A 68 -10.15 7.46 -3.11
CA GLU A 68 -10.80 7.39 -4.42
C GLU A 68 -9.80 7.11 -5.56
N ASN A 69 -8.60 7.68 -5.49
CA ASN A 69 -7.58 7.53 -6.54
C ASN A 69 -6.53 6.45 -6.23
N ALA A 70 -6.57 5.84 -5.05
CA ALA A 70 -5.53 4.94 -4.57
C ALA A 70 -5.21 3.79 -5.53
N VAL A 71 -6.23 3.20 -6.16
CA VAL A 71 -6.04 2.10 -7.12
C VAL A 71 -5.24 2.58 -8.34
N ALA A 72 -5.64 3.72 -8.92
CA ALA A 72 -4.98 4.29 -10.09
C ALA A 72 -3.53 4.69 -9.78
N GLU A 73 -3.31 5.33 -8.63
CA GLU A 73 -1.98 5.75 -8.16
C GLU A 73 -1.05 4.55 -7.96
N VAL A 74 -1.51 3.49 -7.30
CA VAL A 74 -0.70 2.27 -7.10
C VAL A 74 -0.38 1.59 -8.43
N ILE A 75 -1.34 1.51 -9.36
CA ILE A 75 -1.08 0.93 -10.69
C ILE A 75 -0.03 1.75 -11.45
N ALA A 76 -0.14 3.08 -11.41
CA ALA A 76 0.82 3.97 -12.04
C ALA A 76 2.23 3.80 -11.44
N GLU A 77 2.32 3.70 -10.12
CA GLU A 77 3.57 3.48 -9.39
C GLU A 77 4.21 2.13 -9.75
N VAL A 78 3.42 1.04 -9.73
CA VAL A 78 3.94 -0.32 -9.95
C VAL A 78 4.24 -0.61 -11.42
N LYS A 79 3.44 -0.10 -12.36
CA LYS A 79 3.62 -0.37 -13.81
C LYS A 79 4.42 0.71 -14.54
N GLY A 80 4.56 1.89 -13.96
CA GLY A 80 5.33 3.00 -14.53
C GLY A 80 6.81 3.00 -14.13
N ALA A 81 7.20 2.19 -13.14
CA ALA A 81 8.57 1.99 -12.68
C ALA A 81 9.37 0.97 -13.52
#